data_AF-A0A1A9Z6R0-F1
#
_entry.id   AF-A0A1A9Z6R0-F1
#
_cell.length_a   1.000
_cell.length_b   1.000
_cell.length_c   1.000
_cell.angle_alpha   90.00
_cell.angle_beta   90.00
_cell.angle_gamma   90.00
#
_symmetry.space_group_name_H-M   'P 1'
#
loop_
_entity.id
_entity.type
_entity.pdbx_description
1 polymer ?
#
loop_
_entity_poly.entity_id
_entity_poly.type
_entity_poly.pdbx_seq_one_letter_code
_entity_poly.pdbx_strand_id
1 'polypeptide(L)'
;MPLTKQQKHRLIIISAVIISLFLITASIYMHIRQKPHLGRMRHNNGRSMTNQNIGSLTLTAPHEDKLHKSVKSTANTDQQHFQMLTRQCLHCLCAMITGCQADGCGTNLPCNLYQISKSYWIEAGRPQVNDRNHNIYYNDYDETDKDINEYATCARNRICSEQTINSYMQRYSRDCNEDGIIDCQDYIALQVLGQNGCTRQQMSTTHVSLMNECLKQHLQK
;
A
#
# COMPACT_ATOMS: atom_id res chain seq x y z
N MET A 1 -20.29 -50.32 -36.55
CA MET A 1 -21.62 -50.69 -36.02
C MET A 1 -22.47 -49.43 -35.93
N PRO A 2 -23.69 -49.38 -36.50
CA PRO A 2 -24.55 -48.22 -36.39
C PRO A 2 -25.02 -48.05 -34.95
N LEU A 3 -24.80 -46.86 -34.39
CA LEU A 3 -25.17 -46.53 -33.02
C LEU A 3 -26.70 -46.54 -32.86
N THR A 4 -27.23 -47.20 -31.83
CA THR A 4 -28.68 -47.31 -31.64
C THR A 4 -29.28 -45.94 -31.32
N LYS A 5 -30.56 -45.73 -31.65
CA LYS A 5 -31.28 -44.46 -31.39
C LYS A 5 -31.18 -44.02 -29.92
N GLN A 6 -31.22 -45.00 -29.01
CA GLN A 6 -31.09 -44.77 -27.57
C GLN A 6 -29.67 -44.31 -27.18
N GLN A 7 -28.63 -44.89 -27.79
CA GLN A 7 -27.25 -44.48 -27.54
C GLN A 7 -26.97 -43.07 -28.07
N LYS A 8 -27.51 -42.72 -29.25
CA LYS A 8 -27.42 -41.36 -29.79
C LYS A 8 -28.06 -40.34 -28.86
N HIS A 9 -29.24 -40.65 -28.32
CA HIS A 9 -29.93 -39.78 -27.37
C HIS A 9 -29.13 -39.58 -26.08
N ARG A 10 -28.52 -40.64 -25.53
CA ARG A 10 -27.63 -40.55 -24.37
C ARG A 10 -26.40 -39.70 -24.64
N LEU A 11 -25.79 -39.83 -25.83
CA LEU A 11 -24.63 -39.03 -26.24
C LEU A 11 -24.98 -37.54 -26.32
N ILE A 12 -26.15 -37.19 -26.86
CA ILE A 12 -26.64 -35.82 -26.93
C ILE A 12 -26.81 -35.24 -25.53
N ILE A 13 -27.45 -35.97 -24.61
CA ILE A 13 -27.62 -35.52 -23.22
C ILE A 13 -26.26 -35.30 -22.54
N ILE A 14 -25.33 -36.25 -22.66
CA ILE A 14 -24.01 -36.15 -22.02
C ILE A 14 -23.25 -34.93 -22.56
N SER A 15 -23.24 -34.72 -23.88
CA SER A 15 -22.59 -33.55 -24.47
C SER A 15 -23.20 -32.23 -24.01
N ALA A 16 -24.54 -32.15 -23.90
CA ALA A 16 -25.23 -30.97 -23.42
C ALA A 16 -24.90 -30.64 -21.94
N VAL A 17 -24.80 -31.66 -21.09
CA VAL A 17 -24.42 -31.48 -19.67
C VAL A 17 -22.98 -30.98 -19.55
N ILE A 18 -22.06 -31.56 -20.32
CA ILE A 18 -20.64 -31.14 -20.31
C ILE A 18 -20.51 -29.67 -20.76
N ILE A 19 -21.16 -29.30 -21.86
CA ILE A 19 -21.14 -27.91 -22.36
C ILE A 19 -21.71 -26.96 -21.30
N SER A 20 -22.81 -27.34 -20.65
CA SER A 20 -23.42 -26.52 -19.60
C SER A 20 -22.47 -26.30 -18.41
N LEU A 21 -21.75 -27.33 -17.97
CA LEU A 21 -20.76 -27.21 -16.90
C LEU A 21 -19.59 -26.30 -17.29
N PHE A 22 -19.11 -26.39 -18.54
CA PHE A 22 -18.08 -25.47 -19.05
C PHE A 22 -18.56 -24.02 -19.09
N LEU A 23 -19.80 -23.77 -19.52
CA LEU A 23 -20.35 -22.41 -19.56
C LEU A 23 -20.56 -21.82 -18.15
N ILE A 24 -21.03 -22.63 -17.19
CA ILE A 24 -21.20 -22.20 -15.80
C ILE A 24 -19.85 -21.89 -15.17
N THR A 25 -18.86 -22.79 -15.30
CA THR A 25 -17.51 -22.57 -14.78
C THR A 25 -16.84 -21.36 -15.41
N ALA A 26 -16.98 -21.16 -16.73
CA ALA A 26 -16.45 -19.98 -17.42
C ALA A 26 -17.12 -18.68 -16.96
N SER A 27 -18.44 -18.68 -16.74
CA SER A 27 -19.18 -17.53 -16.23
C SER A 27 -18.73 -17.14 -14.81
N ILE A 28 -18.62 -18.13 -13.91
CA ILE A 28 -18.10 -17.94 -12.56
C ILE A 28 -16.65 -17.43 -12.61
N TYR A 29 -15.81 -18.03 -13.45
CA TYR A 29 -14.42 -17.62 -13.62
C TYR A 29 -14.30 -16.17 -14.11
N MET A 30 -15.13 -15.77 -15.08
CA MET A 30 -15.20 -14.38 -15.55
C MET A 30 -15.67 -13.41 -14.46
N HIS A 31 -16.61 -13.81 -13.61
CA HIS A 31 -17.05 -13.00 -12.46
C HIS A 31 -15.98 -12.86 -11.37
N ILE A 32 -15.18 -13.90 -11.13
CA ILE A 32 -14.07 -13.85 -10.17
C ILE A 32 -12.90 -13.03 -10.74
N ARG A 33 -12.69 -13.06 -12.06
CA ARG A 33 -11.63 -12.30 -12.73
C ARG A 33 -12.00 -10.84 -12.98
N GLN A 34 -13.28 -10.52 -13.10
CA GLN A 34 -13.75 -9.14 -13.00
C GLN A 34 -13.47 -8.66 -11.58
N LYS A 35 -12.36 -7.93 -11.42
CA LYS A 35 -12.08 -7.17 -10.19
C LYS A 35 -13.39 -6.50 -9.79
N PRO A 36 -13.93 -6.69 -8.57
CA PRO A 36 -15.13 -5.97 -8.18
C PRO A 36 -14.80 -4.49 -8.28
N HIS A 37 -15.35 -3.83 -9.29
CA HIS A 37 -15.30 -2.39 -9.47
C HIS A 37 -16.22 -1.76 -8.43
N LEU A 38 -15.97 -2.01 -7.15
CA LEU A 38 -16.54 -1.27 -6.04
C LEU A 38 -15.78 0.05 -5.98
N GLY A 39 -16.05 0.90 -6.97
CA GLY A 39 -15.78 2.32 -6.87
C GLY A 39 -16.48 2.82 -5.60
N ARG A 40 -15.68 3.23 -4.63
CA ARG A 40 -16.16 3.86 -3.40
C ARG A 40 -16.81 5.19 -3.80
N MET A 41 -18.13 5.24 -3.90
CA MET A 41 -18.86 6.50 -4.04
C MET A 41 -18.52 7.39 -2.83
N ARG A 42 -17.73 8.45 -3.04
CA ARG A 42 -17.53 9.50 -2.04
C ARG A 42 -18.78 10.38 -2.05
N HIS A 43 -19.55 10.32 -0.98
CA HIS A 43 -20.52 11.37 -0.66
C HIS A 43 -19.73 12.60 -0.20
N ASN A 44 -19.70 13.63 -1.04
CA ASN A 44 -19.01 14.88 -0.74
C ASN A 44 -19.93 15.75 0.12
N ASN A 45 -19.92 15.57 1.44
CA ASN A 45 -20.50 16.57 2.33
C ASN A 45 -19.46 17.67 2.55
N GLY A 46 -19.59 18.74 1.77
CA GLY A 46 -18.88 19.98 2.02
C GLY A 46 -19.22 20.51 3.40
N ARG A 47 -18.23 20.58 4.29
CA ARG A 47 -18.21 21.53 5.39
C ARG A 47 -16.85 22.23 5.39
N SER A 48 -16.83 23.33 4.67
CA SER A 48 -15.81 24.37 4.82
C SER A 48 -15.90 24.89 6.26
N MET A 49 -14.85 24.68 7.05
CA MET A 49 -14.60 25.50 8.24
C MET A 49 -13.46 26.43 7.92
N THR A 50 -13.83 27.62 7.46
CA THR A 50 -13.00 28.81 7.53
C THR A 50 -12.73 29.11 9.01
N ASN A 51 -11.46 29.09 9.44
CA ASN A 51 -11.07 29.79 10.65
C ASN A 51 -10.13 30.93 10.25
N GLN A 52 -10.68 32.13 10.24
CA GLN A 52 -9.95 33.38 10.11
C GLN A 52 -9.33 33.70 11.47
N ASN A 53 -7.99 33.73 11.54
CA ASN A 53 -7.26 34.64 12.43
C ASN A 53 -5.78 34.62 12.04
N ILE A 54 -5.40 35.50 11.11
CA ILE A 54 -4.02 35.92 10.94
C ILE A 54 -4.01 37.43 11.17
N GLY A 55 -3.78 37.80 12.42
CA GLY A 55 -3.32 39.14 12.77
C GLY A 55 -1.88 39.29 12.28
N SER A 56 -1.67 40.30 11.44
CA SER A 56 -0.37 40.74 10.95
C SER A 56 0.56 41.08 12.11
N LEU A 57 1.75 40.47 12.17
CA LEU A 57 2.87 41.02 12.94
C LEU A 57 4.17 40.78 12.14
N THR A 58 4.62 41.86 11.50
CA THR A 58 6.01 42.02 11.08
C THR A 58 6.83 42.47 12.29
N LEU A 59 8.03 41.93 12.46
CA LEU A 59 9.28 42.64 12.80
C LEU A 59 10.41 41.64 13.11
N THR A 60 11.45 41.69 12.27
CA THR A 60 12.90 41.60 12.59
C THR A 60 13.41 40.56 13.60
N ALA A 61 14.26 39.64 13.12
CA ALA A 61 15.32 38.97 13.89
C ALA A 61 16.45 39.99 14.24
N PRO A 62 17.50 39.68 15.04
CA PRO A 62 17.86 38.40 15.70
C PRO A 62 18.32 38.52 17.19
N HIS A 63 18.13 37.47 18.00
CA HIS A 63 19.06 37.16 19.10
C HIS A 63 18.88 35.72 19.61
N GLU A 64 20.00 35.06 19.91
CA GLU A 64 20.08 33.73 20.52
C GLU A 64 19.54 33.74 21.95
N ASP A 65 18.79 32.71 22.35
CA ASP A 65 18.92 32.12 23.69
C ASP A 65 18.27 30.71 23.78
N LYS A 66 18.93 29.83 24.53
CA LYS A 66 18.49 28.46 24.85
C LYS A 66 17.25 28.50 25.76
N LEU A 67 16.20 27.75 25.42
CA LEU A 67 15.29 27.20 26.44
C LEU A 67 14.59 25.92 25.97
N HIS A 68 15.05 24.79 26.53
CA HIS A 68 14.26 23.56 26.60
C HIS A 68 13.00 23.82 27.43
N LYS A 69 11.82 23.52 26.89
CA LYS A 69 10.67 23.10 27.72
C LYS A 69 9.93 21.92 27.10
N SER A 70 10.06 20.82 27.84
CA SER A 70 9.27 19.60 27.81
C SER A 70 7.77 19.88 27.68
N VAL A 71 7.15 19.34 26.65
CA VAL A 71 5.70 19.15 26.63
C VAL A 71 5.41 17.76 27.21
N LYS A 72 4.98 17.73 28.47
CA LYS A 72 4.30 16.58 29.06
C LYS A 72 2.90 16.51 28.44
N SER A 73 2.62 15.48 27.65
CA SER A 73 1.24 15.14 27.28
C SER A 73 0.78 14.00 28.17
N THR A 74 0.05 14.33 29.22
CA THR A 74 -0.85 13.41 29.92
C THR A 74 -2.27 13.74 29.48
N ALA A 75 -2.83 12.90 28.61
CA ALA A 75 -4.27 12.75 28.45
C ALA A 75 -4.55 11.35 27.89
N ASN A 76 -5.14 10.52 28.74
CA ASN A 76 -5.64 9.19 28.40
C ASN A 76 -7.01 9.39 27.73
N THR A 77 -7.12 9.03 26.47
CA THR A 77 -8.40 8.80 25.79
C THR A 77 -8.13 7.72 24.77
N ASP A 78 -8.95 6.68 24.83
CA ASP A 78 -9.05 5.57 23.89
C ASP A 78 -9.03 6.08 22.44
N GLN A 79 -7.83 6.25 21.88
CA GLN A 79 -7.59 6.47 20.47
C GLN A 79 -6.97 5.17 19.99
N GLN A 80 -7.68 4.46 19.12
CA GLN A 80 -7.01 3.76 18.04
C GLN A 80 -6.15 4.79 17.31
N HIS A 81 -4.94 4.96 17.82
CA HIS A 81 -3.90 5.76 17.24
C HIS A 81 -3.45 4.96 16.04
N PHE A 82 -4.17 5.18 14.94
CA PHE A 82 -3.76 4.79 13.62
C PHE A 82 -2.45 5.54 13.34
N GLN A 83 -1.36 4.96 13.84
CA GLN A 83 -0.03 5.51 13.69
C GLN A 83 0.25 5.46 12.20
N MET A 84 0.23 6.63 11.55
CA MET A 84 1.13 6.78 10.43
C MET A 84 2.49 6.28 10.89
N LEU A 85 3.11 5.43 10.09
CA LEU A 85 4.43 4.90 10.42
C LEU A 85 5.33 6.08 10.76
N THR A 86 6.04 5.97 11.89
CA THR A 86 6.97 7.02 12.28
C THR A 86 8.01 7.22 11.18
N ARG A 87 8.57 8.43 11.05
CA ARG A 87 9.63 8.69 10.06
C ARG A 87 10.81 7.74 10.24
N GLN A 88 11.10 7.38 11.49
CA GLN A 88 12.10 6.40 11.89
C GLN A 88 11.78 5.02 11.31
N CYS A 89 10.52 4.57 11.43
CA CYS A 89 10.09 3.29 10.89
C CYS A 89 10.17 3.25 9.35
N LEU A 90 9.71 4.32 8.69
CA LEU A 90 9.85 4.47 7.24
C LEU A 90 11.31 4.49 6.78
N HIS A 91 12.21 5.08 7.57
CA HIS A 91 13.65 5.02 7.28
C HIS A 91 14.16 3.59 7.35
N CYS A 92 13.79 2.84 8.39
CA CYS A 92 14.21 1.44 8.50
C CYS A 92 13.66 0.57 7.38
N LEU A 93 12.42 0.80 6.94
CA LEU A 93 11.87 0.11 5.78
C LEU A 93 12.72 0.33 4.51
N CYS A 94 13.11 1.57 4.17
CA CYS A 94 13.96 1.77 3.00
C CYS A 94 15.40 1.26 3.20
N ALA A 95 15.96 1.41 4.40
CA ALA A 95 17.34 0.99 4.68
C ALA A 95 17.49 -0.53 4.50
N MET A 96 16.50 -1.28 4.97
CA MET A 96 16.43 -2.74 4.86
C MET A 96 16.28 -3.24 3.43
N ILE A 97 15.60 -2.48 2.57
CA ILE A 97 15.19 -2.95 1.24
C ILE A 97 16.14 -2.46 0.14
N THR A 98 16.56 -1.20 0.22
CA THR A 98 17.34 -0.52 -0.83
C THR A 98 18.54 0.25 -0.25
N GLY A 99 18.80 0.19 1.05
CA GLY A 99 19.74 1.10 1.71
C GLY A 99 19.26 2.57 1.70
N CYS A 100 17.97 2.80 1.44
CA CYS A 100 17.42 4.11 1.10
C CYS A 100 18.12 4.77 -0.10
N GLN A 101 18.87 4.01 -0.89
CA GLN A 101 19.47 4.47 -2.13
C GLN A 101 18.46 4.22 -3.24
N ALA A 102 18.24 5.20 -4.10
CA ALA A 102 17.47 5.01 -5.32
C ALA A 102 18.28 4.23 -6.38
N ASP A 103 19.14 3.30 -5.95
CA ASP A 103 20.08 2.61 -6.82
C ASP A 103 19.31 1.67 -7.75
N GLY A 104 19.59 1.76 -9.04
CA GLY A 104 18.84 1.05 -10.07
C GLY A 104 17.71 1.85 -10.74
N CYS A 105 17.77 3.19 -10.75
CA CYS A 105 17.03 4.02 -11.70
C CYS A 105 17.48 3.71 -13.16
N GLY A 106 17.18 2.51 -13.65
CA GLY A 106 17.29 2.16 -15.06
C GLY A 106 16.14 2.78 -15.85
N THR A 107 16.28 2.82 -17.17
CA THR A 107 15.29 3.42 -18.09
C THR A 107 13.89 2.79 -18.01
N ASN A 108 13.75 1.60 -17.43
CA ASN A 108 12.51 0.81 -17.44
C ASN A 108 11.89 0.54 -16.05
N LEU A 109 12.57 0.87 -14.94
CA LEU A 109 12.01 0.67 -13.60
C LEU A 109 11.94 1.99 -12.82
N PRO A 110 10.74 2.42 -12.36
CA PRO A 110 10.61 3.59 -11.51
C PRO A 110 11.55 3.48 -10.29
N CYS A 111 12.28 4.56 -9.96
CA CYS A 111 13.12 4.67 -8.76
C CYS A 111 12.29 4.35 -7.50
N ASN A 112 12.36 3.11 -7.02
CA ASN A 112 11.42 2.56 -6.05
C ASN A 112 12.12 2.28 -4.71
N LEU A 113 12.23 3.33 -3.88
CA LEU A 113 12.92 3.31 -2.58
C LEU A 113 12.47 2.18 -1.64
N TYR A 114 11.22 1.74 -1.77
CA TYR A 114 10.60 0.76 -0.88
C TYR A 114 10.28 -0.57 -1.57
N GLN A 115 10.71 -0.73 -2.83
CA GLN A 115 10.33 -1.87 -3.70
C GLN A 115 8.82 -2.18 -3.70
N ILE A 116 7.98 -1.14 -3.68
CA ILE A 116 6.53 -1.27 -3.78
C ILE A 116 6.18 -1.88 -5.14
N SER A 117 5.53 -3.04 -5.14
CA SER A 117 5.02 -3.66 -6.36
C SER A 117 3.68 -3.06 -6.78
N LYS A 118 3.27 -3.28 -8.05
CA LYS A 118 1.96 -2.83 -8.53
C LYS A 118 0.81 -3.44 -7.72
N SER A 119 0.89 -4.72 -7.35
CA SER A 119 -0.14 -5.37 -6.53
C SER A 119 -0.22 -4.75 -5.13
N TYR A 120 0.93 -4.49 -4.49
CA TYR A 120 0.98 -3.80 -3.20
C TYR A 120 0.30 -2.43 -3.27
N TRP A 121 0.60 -1.64 -4.30
CA TRP A 121 -0.03 -0.33 -4.53
C TRP A 121 -1.55 -0.42 -4.75
N ILE A 122 -2.02 -1.43 -5.51
CA ILE A 122 -3.45 -1.68 -5.71
C ILE A 122 -4.13 -2.03 -4.39
N GLU A 123 -3.53 -2.92 -3.59
CA GLU A 123 -4.06 -3.37 -2.31
C GLU A 123 -4.09 -2.24 -1.27
N ALA A 124 -3.15 -1.31 -1.34
CA ALA A 124 -3.10 -0.08 -0.57
C ALA A 124 -4.13 0.99 -1.01
N GLY A 125 -4.93 0.72 -2.05
CA GLY A 125 -6.00 1.64 -2.48
C GLY A 125 -5.60 2.65 -3.54
N ARG A 126 -4.48 2.41 -4.24
CA ARG A 126 -4.04 3.19 -5.41
C ARG A 126 -3.83 4.69 -5.13
N PRO A 127 -3.04 5.05 -4.10
CA PRO A 127 -2.74 6.46 -3.84
C PRO A 127 -2.08 7.09 -5.07
N GLN A 128 -2.43 8.35 -5.30
CA GLN A 128 -1.94 9.14 -6.42
C GLN A 128 -1.02 10.24 -5.90
N VAL A 129 -0.13 10.72 -6.77
CA VAL A 129 0.73 11.86 -6.43
C VAL A 129 -0.13 13.13 -6.36
N ASN A 130 -0.36 13.63 -5.14
CA ASN A 130 -1.07 14.89 -4.90
C ASN A 130 -0.12 16.08 -5.13
N ASP A 131 0.22 16.39 -6.37
CA ASP A 131 0.96 17.60 -6.68
C ASP A 131 0.00 18.68 -7.20
N ARG A 132 -0.01 19.85 -6.55
CA ARG A 132 -0.65 21.06 -7.10
C ARG A 132 0.03 21.51 -8.41
N ASN A 133 1.22 20.97 -8.68
CA ASN A 133 2.01 21.15 -9.89
C ASN A 133 2.04 19.89 -10.79
N HIS A 134 1.06 18.99 -10.70
CA HIS A 134 0.94 17.90 -11.67
C HIS A 134 0.40 18.41 -13.03
N ASN A 135 1.07 19.41 -13.62
CA ASN A 135 1.14 19.55 -15.07
C ASN A 135 2.24 18.59 -15.53
N ILE A 136 1.90 17.32 -15.67
CA ILE A 136 2.61 16.46 -16.61
C ILE A 136 1.63 16.16 -17.73
N TYR A 137 1.77 16.96 -18.77
CA TYR A 137 1.26 16.75 -20.11
C TYR A 137 1.74 15.38 -20.64
N TYR A 138 0.97 14.33 -20.41
CA TYR A 138 1.10 13.04 -21.11
C TYR A 138 0.05 12.99 -22.22
N ASN A 139 0.38 13.60 -23.35
CA ASN A 139 -0.41 13.52 -24.57
C ASN A 139 0.12 12.40 -25.45
N ASP A 140 -0.22 11.16 -25.11
CA ASP A 140 -0.47 10.06 -26.05
C ASP A 140 -1.11 8.91 -25.25
N TYR A 141 -2.43 8.79 -25.32
CA TYR A 141 -3.24 8.06 -24.35
C TYR A 141 -3.78 6.77 -24.98
N ASP A 142 -3.17 5.64 -24.65
CA ASP A 142 -3.80 4.33 -24.73
C ASP A 142 -4.41 4.02 -23.35
N GLU A 143 -5.74 4.01 -23.30
CA GLU A 143 -6.54 3.79 -22.08
C GLU A 143 -6.24 2.44 -21.41
N THR A 144 -5.62 1.51 -22.14
CA THR A 144 -5.30 0.17 -21.64
C THR A 144 -4.22 0.13 -20.55
N ASP A 145 -3.47 1.22 -20.31
CA ASP A 145 -2.33 1.20 -19.38
C ASP A 145 -2.25 2.28 -18.29
N LYS A 146 -3.38 2.94 -18.00
CA LYS A 146 -3.50 3.95 -16.93
C LYS A 146 -2.93 3.47 -15.58
N ASP A 147 -3.24 2.23 -15.21
CA ASP A 147 -2.81 1.62 -13.95
C ASP A 147 -1.27 1.43 -13.85
N ILE A 148 -0.56 1.21 -14.96
CA ILE A 148 0.92 1.11 -14.92
C ILE A 148 1.53 2.50 -14.78
N ASN A 149 1.01 3.49 -15.50
CA ASN A 149 1.53 4.86 -15.43
C ASN A 149 1.33 5.49 -14.04
N GLU A 150 0.14 5.34 -13.45
CA GLU A 150 -0.15 5.84 -12.09
C GLU A 150 0.71 5.14 -11.02
N TYR A 151 0.79 3.81 -11.08
CA TYR A 151 1.67 3.03 -10.21
C TYR A 151 3.13 3.49 -10.33
N ALA A 152 3.66 3.56 -11.56
CA ALA A 152 5.06 3.89 -11.78
C ALA A 152 5.37 5.33 -11.36
N THR A 153 4.41 6.24 -11.46
CA THR A 153 4.51 7.62 -10.98
C THR A 153 4.51 7.66 -9.45
N CYS A 154 3.61 6.92 -8.81
CA CYS A 154 3.53 6.84 -7.36
C CYS A 154 4.78 6.19 -6.74
N ALA A 155 5.21 5.04 -7.27
CA ALA A 155 6.37 4.30 -6.77
C ALA A 155 7.68 5.12 -6.82
N ARG A 156 7.79 6.05 -7.80
CA ARG A 156 8.88 7.03 -7.93
C ARG A 156 8.81 8.20 -6.96
N ASN A 157 7.63 8.50 -6.44
CA ASN A 157 7.41 9.65 -5.57
C ASN A 157 7.47 9.19 -4.12
N ARG A 158 8.46 9.68 -3.38
CA ARG A 158 8.65 9.33 -1.96
C ARG A 158 7.36 9.49 -1.14
N ILE A 159 6.66 10.61 -1.28
CA ILE A 159 5.44 10.89 -0.50
C ILE A 159 4.33 9.90 -0.85
N CYS A 160 4.13 9.61 -2.14
CA CYS A 160 3.12 8.65 -2.59
C CYS A 160 3.46 7.21 -2.16
N SER A 161 4.74 6.84 -2.22
CA SER A 161 5.22 5.56 -1.72
C SER A 161 5.02 5.41 -0.20
N GLU A 162 5.34 6.44 0.59
CA GLU A 162 5.06 6.44 2.03
C GLU A 162 3.55 6.36 2.31
N GLN A 163 2.71 7.04 1.52
CA GLN A 163 1.24 6.91 1.62
C GLN A 163 0.74 5.51 1.26
N THR A 164 1.39 4.86 0.30
CA THR A 164 1.09 3.48 -0.09
C THR A 164 1.37 2.53 1.05
N ILE A 165 2.56 2.62 1.66
CA ILE A 165 2.94 1.80 2.81
C ILE A 165 1.98 2.04 3.97
N ASN A 166 1.70 3.30 4.31
CA ASN A 166 0.76 3.62 5.37
C ASN A 166 -0.60 2.96 5.12
N SER A 167 -1.19 3.16 3.94
CA SER A 167 -2.50 2.57 3.60
C SER A 167 -2.49 1.04 3.60
N TYR A 168 -1.37 0.42 3.22
CA TYR A 168 -1.20 -1.04 3.27
C TYR A 168 -1.15 -1.55 4.70
N MET A 169 -0.32 -0.95 5.56
CA MET A 169 -0.20 -1.35 6.97
C MET A 169 -1.51 -1.14 7.70
N GLN A 170 -2.21 -0.05 7.44
CA GLN A 170 -3.55 0.20 7.96
C GLN A 170 -4.57 -0.90 7.62
N ARG A 171 -4.40 -1.56 6.48
CA ARG A 171 -5.30 -2.62 6.00
C ARG A 171 -4.91 -4.00 6.51
N TYR A 172 -3.62 -4.26 6.69
CA TYR A 172 -3.10 -5.60 6.92
C TYR A 172 -2.33 -5.79 8.23
N SER A 173 -2.17 -4.72 9.01
CA SER A 173 -1.50 -4.71 10.32
C SER A 173 -1.97 -5.86 11.18
N ARG A 174 -1.01 -6.58 11.74
CA ARG A 174 -1.17 -7.67 12.69
C ARG A 174 0.14 -7.81 13.45
N ASP A 175 0.05 -8.38 14.63
CA ASP A 175 1.22 -8.81 15.39
C ASP A 175 1.84 -10.01 14.65
N CYS A 176 3.01 -9.81 14.07
CA CYS A 176 3.74 -10.77 13.26
C CYS A 176 4.82 -11.51 14.06
N ASN A 177 5.32 -10.91 15.14
CA ASN A 177 6.35 -11.49 16.00
C ASN A 177 5.77 -12.12 17.29
N GLU A 178 4.45 -12.02 17.49
CA GLU A 178 3.67 -12.55 18.62
C GLU A 178 4.06 -11.96 19.98
N ASP A 179 4.53 -10.71 20.02
CA ASP A 179 4.91 -10.02 21.25
C ASP A 179 3.75 -9.27 21.95
N GLY A 180 2.57 -9.26 21.34
CA GLY A 180 1.36 -8.63 21.83
C GLY A 180 1.22 -7.15 21.45
N ILE A 181 2.16 -6.59 20.69
CA ILE A 181 2.16 -5.20 20.24
C ILE A 181 2.20 -5.19 18.70
N ILE A 182 1.52 -4.22 18.08
CA ILE A 182 1.69 -3.97 16.65
C ILE A 182 2.56 -2.74 16.49
N ASP A 183 3.82 -2.93 16.10
CA ASP A 183 4.81 -1.87 15.97
C ASP A 183 5.58 -1.90 14.64
N CYS A 184 6.71 -1.20 14.59
CA CYS A 184 7.51 -1.13 13.38
C CYS A 184 8.10 -2.48 12.94
N GLN A 185 8.39 -3.40 13.87
CA GLN A 185 8.85 -4.74 13.54
C GLN A 185 7.81 -5.48 12.70
N ASP A 186 6.54 -5.38 13.08
CA ASP A 186 5.45 -6.00 12.34
C ASP A 186 5.25 -5.40 10.96
N TYR A 187 5.37 -4.08 10.85
CA TYR A 187 5.28 -3.41 9.55
C TYR A 187 6.44 -3.78 8.63
N ILE A 188 7.66 -3.92 9.15
CA ILE A 188 8.80 -4.43 8.37
C ILE A 188 8.55 -5.88 7.97
N ALA A 189 8.00 -6.72 8.86
CA ALA A 189 7.62 -8.08 8.53
C ALA A 189 6.57 -8.17 7.43
N LEU A 190 5.51 -7.36 7.48
CA LEU A 190 4.49 -7.30 6.44
C LEU A 190 5.05 -6.80 5.10
N GLN A 191 6.00 -5.86 5.12
CA GLN A 191 6.66 -5.39 3.90
C GLN A 191 7.49 -6.49 3.23
N VAL A 192 8.27 -7.23 4.02
CA VAL A 192 9.18 -8.27 3.52
C VAL A 192 8.41 -9.55 3.12
N LEU A 193 7.40 -9.93 3.90
CA LEU A 193 6.70 -11.21 3.73
C LEU A 193 5.37 -11.09 2.97
N GLY A 194 4.83 -9.88 2.81
CA GLY A 194 3.53 -9.61 2.20
C GLY A 194 2.34 -9.94 3.12
N GLN A 195 1.12 -9.66 2.64
CA GLN A 195 -0.14 -9.75 3.40
C GLN A 195 -0.31 -11.05 4.23
N ASN A 196 -0.04 -12.20 3.62
CA ASN A 196 -0.22 -13.52 4.24
C ASN A 196 1.11 -14.12 4.72
N GLY A 197 2.19 -13.35 4.66
CA GLY A 197 3.53 -13.82 4.96
C GLY A 197 3.71 -14.15 6.44
N CYS A 198 3.30 -13.23 7.32
CA CYS A 198 3.43 -13.42 8.77
C CYS A 198 2.68 -14.65 9.31
N THR A 199 1.64 -15.14 8.64
CA THR A 199 0.90 -16.33 9.08
C THR A 199 1.47 -17.64 8.54
N ARG A 200 2.37 -17.58 7.56
CA ARG A 200 2.88 -18.76 6.84
C ARG A 200 4.37 -19.02 7.07
N GLN A 201 5.13 -17.97 7.36
CA GLN A 201 6.57 -18.04 7.48
C GLN A 201 7.10 -16.99 8.44
N GLN A 202 8.19 -17.33 9.10
CA GLN A 202 8.98 -16.42 9.91
C GLN A 202 9.98 -15.67 9.02
N MET A 203 10.29 -14.43 9.38
CA MET A 203 11.35 -13.68 8.72
C MET A 203 12.71 -14.37 8.94
N SER A 204 13.60 -14.35 7.93
CA SER A 204 14.92 -14.95 8.09
C SER A 204 15.76 -14.22 9.15
N THR A 205 16.63 -14.95 9.83
CA THR A 205 17.50 -14.40 10.90
C THR A 205 18.34 -13.21 10.44
N THR A 206 18.79 -13.21 9.18
CA THR A 206 19.52 -12.09 8.58
C THR A 206 18.67 -10.82 8.53
N HIS A 207 17.42 -10.91 8.05
CA HIS A 207 16.53 -9.75 7.99
C HIS A 207 16.13 -9.28 9.40
N VAL A 208 15.91 -10.20 10.34
CA VAL A 208 15.64 -9.85 11.74
C VAL A 208 16.81 -9.08 12.37
N SER A 209 18.06 -9.53 12.13
CA SER A 209 19.25 -8.87 12.64
C SER A 209 19.40 -7.44 12.08
N LEU A 210 19.27 -7.29 10.77
CA LEU A 210 19.35 -5.98 10.11
C LEU A 210 18.22 -5.05 10.58
N MET A 211 17.01 -5.59 10.76
CA MET A 211 15.86 -4.85 11.29
C MET A 211 16.16 -4.32 12.69
N ASN A 212 16.59 -5.19 13.60
CA ASN A 212 16.89 -4.83 14.98
C ASN A 212 18.00 -3.77 15.06
N GLU A 213 19.03 -3.88 14.23
CA GLU A 213 20.11 -2.88 14.17
C GLU A 213 19.57 -1.51 13.75
N CYS A 214 18.71 -1.45 12.71
CA CYS A 214 18.12 -0.18 12.30
C CYS A 214 17.21 0.43 13.36
N LEU A 215 16.33 -0.38 13.98
CA LEU A 215 15.40 0.10 14.99
C LEU A 215 16.16 0.62 16.22
N LYS A 216 17.26 -0.03 16.62
CA LYS A 216 18.12 0.44 17.70
C LYS A 216 18.72 1.82 17.42
N GLN A 217 19.14 2.08 16.18
CA GLN A 217 19.74 3.36 15.80
C GLN A 217 18.72 4.52 15.79
N HIS A 218 17.45 4.25 15.50
CA HIS A 218 16.46 5.28 15.20
C HIS A 218 15.28 5.39 16.17
N LEU A 219 14.91 4.35 16.91
CA LEU A 219 13.76 4.35 17.83
C LEU A 219 14.11 4.41 19.32
N GLN A 220 15.40 4.29 19.69
CA GLN A 220 15.85 4.29 21.10
C GLN A 220 16.47 5.62 21.58
N LYS A 221 16.15 6.76 20.94
CA LYS A 221 16.64 8.09 21.35
C LYS A 221 15.52 9.06 21.71
#